data_AF-A0A5J4DQ18-F1
#
_entry.id   AF-A0A5J4DQ18-F1
#
_cell.length_a   1.000
_cell.length_b   1.000
_cell.length_c   1.000
_cell.angle_alpha   90.00
_cell.angle_beta   90.00
_cell.angle_gamma   90.00
#
_symmetry.space_group_name_H-M   'P 1'
#
loop_
_entity.id
_entity.type
_entity.pdbx_description
1 polymer ?
#
loop_
_entity_poly.entity_id
_entity_poly.type
_entity_poly.pdbx_seq_one_letter_code
_entity_poly.pdbx_strand_id
1 'polypeptide(L)'
;MQGLNRTKIEEKIMEINPETCKHQPVYFAAVNINLNERTIGTVDVWRCGVCKKRFCEEKQLGIESIADIVGMPKIESDEKWAVVVSKIQKGKDKWKLVKLKENGTLNFETVDEKIIELKIKNYKIEDDHHWSFLIDENLRRAVEI
;
A
#
# COMPACT_ATOMS: atom_id res chain seq x y z
N MET A 1 -53.73 -10.51 25.94
CA MET A 1 -53.62 -9.33 25.06
C MET A 1 -52.16 -8.91 25.01
N GLN A 2 -51.64 -8.84 23.79
CA GLN A 2 -50.42 -8.17 23.34
C GLN A 2 -49.09 -8.59 24.01
N GLY A 3 -48.53 -9.67 23.47
CA GLY A 3 -47.10 -9.89 23.51
C GLY A 3 -46.41 -8.73 22.78
N LEU A 4 -45.45 -8.10 23.47
CA LEU A 4 -44.53 -7.14 22.88
C LEU A 4 -43.75 -7.85 21.78
N ASN A 5 -44.14 -7.54 20.55
CA ASN A 5 -43.49 -7.97 19.33
C ASN A 5 -42.08 -7.38 19.34
N ARG A 6 -41.11 -8.14 19.85
CA ARG A 6 -39.69 -7.89 19.65
C ARG A 6 -39.42 -8.17 18.17
N THR A 7 -39.79 -7.23 17.31
CA THR A 7 -39.35 -7.22 15.92
C THR A 7 -37.84 -7.19 15.97
N LYS A 8 -37.26 -8.34 15.69
CA LYS A 8 -35.89 -8.53 15.23
C LYS A 8 -35.52 -7.34 14.36
N ILE A 9 -34.78 -6.39 14.94
CA ILE A 9 -33.83 -5.59 14.19
C ILE A 9 -32.72 -6.58 13.89
N GLU A 10 -32.98 -7.48 12.93
CA GLU A 10 -31.93 -8.15 12.21
C GLU A 10 -31.20 -7.02 11.48
N GLU A 11 -30.16 -6.48 12.12
CA GLU A 11 -29.11 -5.73 11.44
C GLU A 11 -28.59 -6.64 10.34
N LYS A 12 -29.22 -6.53 9.18
CA LYS A 12 -28.70 -7.08 7.94
C LYS A 12 -27.44 -6.26 7.67
N ILE A 13 -26.31 -6.72 8.21
CA ILE A 13 -25.00 -6.32 7.72
C ILE A 13 -25.03 -6.72 6.25
N MET A 14 -25.40 -5.77 5.38
CA MET A 14 -25.13 -5.91 3.96
C MET A 14 -23.63 -6.06 3.87
N GLU A 15 -23.16 -7.28 3.58
CA GLU A 15 -21.76 -7.49 3.23
C GLU A 15 -21.44 -6.59 2.06
N ILE A 16 -20.71 -5.51 2.34
CA ILE A 16 -20.30 -4.55 1.33
C ILE A 16 -19.25 -5.26 0.48
N ASN A 17 -19.63 -5.67 -0.74
CA ASN A 17 -18.68 -6.24 -1.70
C ASN A 17 -17.68 -5.14 -2.12
N PRO A 18 -16.39 -5.30 -1.80
CA PRO A 18 -15.39 -4.31 -2.16
C PRO A 18 -15.14 -4.18 -3.66
N GLU A 19 -15.42 -5.22 -4.46
CA GLU A 19 -15.15 -5.26 -5.90
C GLU A 19 -16.13 -4.42 -6.72
N THR A 20 -17.37 -4.31 -6.25
CA THR A 20 -18.44 -3.52 -6.88
C THR A 20 -18.65 -2.17 -6.19
N CYS A 21 -17.84 -1.87 -5.16
CA CYS A 21 -17.95 -0.63 -4.42
C CYS A 21 -17.58 0.57 -5.29
N LYS A 22 -18.51 1.54 -5.40
CA LYS A 22 -18.18 2.89 -5.87
C LYS A 22 -17.38 3.60 -4.77
N HIS A 23 -16.06 3.53 -4.87
CA HIS A 23 -15.18 3.99 -3.81
C HIS A 23 -15.36 5.49 -3.50
N GLN A 24 -15.35 5.80 -2.21
CA GLN A 24 -15.37 7.15 -1.66
C GLN A 24 -14.08 7.34 -0.85
N PRO A 25 -12.96 7.70 -1.51
CA PRO A 25 -11.69 7.83 -0.83
C PRO A 25 -11.74 8.97 0.18
N VAL A 26 -11.24 8.72 1.37
CA VAL A 26 -10.90 9.75 2.34
C VAL A 26 -9.44 9.59 2.71
N TYR A 27 -8.74 10.71 2.89
CA TYR A 27 -7.37 10.68 3.39
C TYR A 27 -7.34 9.94 4.72
N PHE A 28 -6.46 8.94 4.84
CA PHE A 28 -6.45 8.05 5.99
C PHE A 28 -5.18 8.18 6.83
N ALA A 29 -4.01 8.21 6.19
CA ALA A 29 -2.71 8.35 6.84
C ALA A 29 -1.62 8.67 5.80
N ALA A 30 -0.41 8.93 6.29
CA ALA A 30 0.81 8.92 5.49
C ALA A 30 1.86 8.03 6.16
N VAL A 31 2.80 7.53 5.36
CA VAL A 31 4.06 6.92 5.82
C VAL A 31 5.21 7.72 5.23
N ASN A 32 5.99 8.40 6.06
CA ASN A 32 7.14 9.17 5.59
C ASN A 32 8.34 8.26 5.40
N ILE A 33 9.05 8.43 4.29
CA ILE A 33 10.28 7.71 3.98
C ILE A 33 11.44 8.65 4.21
N ASN A 34 12.30 8.30 5.15
CA ASN A 34 13.44 9.11 5.55
C ASN A 34 14.75 8.46 5.12
N LEU A 35 15.69 9.30 4.72
CA LEU A 35 17.07 8.95 4.43
C LEU A 35 17.99 9.99 5.06
N ASN A 36 18.85 9.55 5.97
CA ASN A 36 19.71 10.41 6.78
C ASN A 36 18.90 11.48 7.53
N GLU A 37 17.85 11.04 8.23
CA GLU A 37 16.95 11.90 9.03
C GLU A 37 16.15 12.94 8.23
N ARG A 38 16.20 12.88 6.89
CA ARG A 38 15.44 13.76 6.01
C ARG A 38 14.38 12.98 5.26
N THR A 39 13.15 13.50 5.23
CA THR A 39 12.10 12.93 4.39
C THR A 39 12.45 13.11 2.92
N ILE A 40 12.56 12.00 2.20
CA ILE A 40 12.80 11.96 0.75
C ILE A 40 11.52 11.64 -0.04
N GLY A 41 10.49 11.17 0.64
CA GLY A 41 9.18 10.97 0.07
C GLY A 41 8.18 10.47 1.11
N THR A 42 6.95 10.27 0.66
CA THR A 42 5.83 9.86 1.49
C THR A 42 4.96 8.89 0.69
N VAL A 43 4.38 7.91 1.37
CA VAL A 43 3.27 7.12 0.84
C VAL A 43 1.98 7.65 1.45
N ASP A 44 1.14 8.26 0.62
CA ASP A 44 -0.19 8.69 1.03
C ASP A 44 -1.13 7.48 1.03
N VAL A 45 -1.89 7.34 2.11
CA VAL A 45 -2.84 6.24 2.29
C VAL A 45 -4.25 6.81 2.30
N TRP A 46 -5.05 6.34 1.36
CA TRP A 46 -6.47 6.62 1.24
C TRP A 46 -7.28 5.43 1.73
N ARG A 47 -8.45 5.66 2.30
CA ARG A 47 -9.38 4.60 2.70
C ARG A 47 -10.76 4.88 2.14
N CYS A 48 -11.41 3.88 1.57
CA CYS A 48 -12.82 4.01 1.17
C CYS A 48 -13.72 4.15 2.40
N GLY A 49 -14.54 5.20 2.47
CA GLY A 49 -15.55 5.39 3.51
C GLY A 49 -16.60 4.28 3.57
N VAL A 50 -16.83 3.58 2.46
CA VAL A 50 -17.85 2.53 2.29
C VAL A 50 -17.26 1.15 2.58
N CYS A 51 -16.46 0.59 1.66
CA CYS A 51 -15.91 -0.78 1.78
C CYS A 51 -14.62 -0.88 2.60
N LYS A 52 -14.09 0.23 3.11
CA LYS A 52 -12.89 0.29 3.96
C LYS A 52 -11.57 -0.19 3.32
N LYS A 53 -11.55 -0.57 2.03
CA LYS A 53 -10.32 -0.82 1.26
C LYS A 53 -9.37 0.37 1.34
N ARG A 54 -8.07 0.09 1.34
CA ARG A 54 -7.00 1.08 1.34
C ARG A 54 -6.33 1.17 -0.03
N PHE A 55 -5.94 2.37 -0.40
CA PHE A 55 -5.20 2.68 -1.62
C PHE A 55 -3.98 3.48 -1.23
N CYS A 56 -2.84 3.20 -1.86
CA CYS A 56 -1.61 3.91 -1.58
C CYS A 56 -1.13 4.62 -2.83
N GLU A 57 -0.59 5.82 -2.64
CA GLU A 57 0.02 6.62 -3.69
C GLU A 57 1.42 7.03 -3.25
N GLU A 58 2.37 6.91 -4.17
CA GLU A 58 3.74 7.35 -3.97
C GLU A 58 3.87 8.86 -4.20
N LYS A 59 4.45 9.58 -3.24
CA LYS A 59 4.81 10.99 -3.35
C LYS A 59 6.31 11.14 -3.13
N GLN A 60 7.09 11.29 -4.20
CA GLN A 60 8.51 11.60 -4.08
C GLN A 60 8.73 13.12 -4.06
N LEU A 61 9.53 13.62 -3.11
CA LEU A 61 9.87 15.04 -3.06
C LEU A 61 10.96 15.35 -4.11
N GLY A 62 10.76 16.41 -4.90
CA GLY A 62 11.72 16.84 -5.93
C GLY A 62 11.64 16.05 -7.24
N ILE A 63 10.53 15.33 -7.48
CA ILE A 63 10.21 14.74 -8.77
C ILE A 63 9.12 15.56 -9.45
N GLU A 64 9.36 15.95 -10.70
CA GLU A 64 8.40 16.65 -11.56
C GLU A 64 7.61 15.70 -12.46
N SER A 65 8.02 14.42 -12.56
CA SER A 65 7.27 13.41 -13.29
C SER A 65 6.07 12.93 -12.50
N ILE A 66 4.96 12.72 -13.19
CA ILE A 66 3.75 12.12 -12.64
C ILE A 66 4.02 10.62 -12.46
N ALA A 67 3.59 10.04 -11.32
CA ALA A 67 3.66 8.60 -11.11
C ALA A 67 2.89 7.86 -12.22
N ASP A 68 3.40 6.71 -12.68
CA ASP A 68 2.77 5.93 -13.75
C ASP A 68 1.35 5.48 -13.41
N ILE A 69 1.05 5.38 -12.12
CA ILE A 69 -0.23 4.97 -11.59
C ILE A 69 -0.80 6.10 -10.74
N VAL A 70 -1.79 6.81 -11.30
CA VAL A 70 -2.54 7.86 -10.62
C VAL A 70 -3.92 7.33 -10.21
N GLY A 71 -4.36 7.63 -8.99
CA GLY A 71 -5.73 7.37 -8.52
C GLY A 71 -5.80 6.27 -7.45
N MET A 72 -6.73 5.33 -7.62
CA MET A 72 -7.02 4.25 -6.66
C MET A 72 -6.69 2.88 -7.26
N PRO A 73 -5.39 2.55 -7.41
CA PRO A 73 -5.00 1.25 -7.92
C PRO A 73 -5.59 0.13 -7.06
N LYS A 74 -6.28 -0.80 -7.73
CA LYS A 74 -6.74 -2.03 -7.08
C LYS A 74 -5.55 -2.94 -6.79
N ILE A 75 -5.63 -3.63 -5.67
CA ILE A 75 -4.75 -4.76 -5.33
C ILE A 75 -5.63 -6.00 -5.21
N GLU A 76 -5.06 -7.16 -5.52
CA GLU A 76 -5.71 -8.45 -5.38
C GLU A 76 -5.90 -8.83 -3.90
N SER A 77 -6.72 -9.83 -3.62
CA SER A 77 -7.02 -10.26 -2.24
C SER A 77 -5.80 -10.81 -1.50
N ASP A 78 -4.83 -11.36 -2.22
CA ASP A 78 -3.57 -11.88 -1.71
C ASP A 78 -2.44 -10.85 -1.75
N GLU A 79 -2.73 -9.59 -2.11
CA GLU A 79 -1.75 -8.52 -2.20
C GLU A 79 -1.86 -7.52 -1.03
N LYS A 80 -0.74 -6.90 -0.71
CA LYS A 80 -0.65 -5.76 0.22
C LYS A 80 0.20 -4.65 -0.37
N TRP A 81 -0.09 -3.42 0.06
CA TRP A 81 0.80 -2.30 -0.21
C TRP A 81 2.07 -2.42 0.62
N ALA A 82 3.21 -2.36 -0.05
CA ALA A 82 4.52 -2.43 0.57
C ALA A 82 5.47 -1.44 -0.08
N VAL A 83 6.53 -1.07 0.64
CA VAL A 83 7.68 -0.39 0.06
C VAL A 83 8.81 -1.41 -0.08
N VAL A 84 9.42 -1.45 -1.26
CA VAL A 84 10.70 -2.14 -1.47
C VAL A 84 11.81 -1.11 -1.32
N VAL A 85 12.84 -1.46 -0.58
CA VAL A 85 14.06 -0.66 -0.41
C VAL A 85 15.22 -1.42 -1.01
N SER A 86 15.95 -0.77 -1.92
CA SER A 86 17.18 -1.28 -2.51
C SER A 86 18.39 -0.71 -1.76
N LYS A 87 19.32 -1.60 -1.37
CA LYS A 87 20.63 -1.20 -0.82
C LYS A 87 21.60 -0.71 -1.89
N ILE A 88 21.28 -0.95 -3.16
CA ILE A 88 22.15 -0.62 -4.31
C ILE A 88 21.84 0.78 -4.84
N GLN A 89 20.55 1.12 -4.95
CA GLN A 89 20.10 2.41 -5.45
C GLN A 89 20.31 3.52 -4.42
N LYS A 90 20.33 4.78 -4.88
CA LYS A 90 20.71 5.94 -4.07
C LYS A 90 19.61 7.00 -4.06
N GLY A 91 19.60 7.82 -3.01
CA GLY A 91 18.71 8.97 -2.89
C GLY A 91 17.24 8.56 -2.99
N LYS A 92 16.49 9.26 -3.85
CA LYS A 92 15.05 9.02 -4.07
C LYS A 92 14.76 7.65 -4.69
N ASP A 93 15.69 7.13 -5.49
CA ASP A 93 15.54 5.84 -6.18
C ASP A 93 15.80 4.63 -5.28
N LYS A 94 16.15 4.87 -4.00
CA LYS A 94 16.40 3.83 -3.00
C LYS A 94 15.15 3.02 -2.67
N TRP A 95 13.96 3.51 -2.99
CA TRP A 95 12.70 2.86 -2.64
C TRP A 95 11.64 2.98 -3.73
N LYS A 96 10.65 2.09 -3.71
CA LYS A 96 9.48 2.10 -4.60
C LYS A 96 8.25 1.54 -3.90
N LEU A 97 7.09 2.15 -4.09
CA LEU A 97 5.80 1.58 -3.67
C LEU A 97 5.41 0.44 -4.61
N VAL A 98 5.03 -0.70 -4.03
CA VAL A 98 4.66 -1.90 -4.80
C VAL A 98 3.40 -2.57 -4.26
N LYS A 99 2.78 -3.37 -5.11
CA LYS A 99 1.79 -4.38 -4.71
C LYS A 99 2.54 -5.68 -4.46
N LEU A 100 2.62 -6.08 -3.19
CA LEU A 100 3.37 -7.26 -2.77
C LEU A 100 2.41 -8.42 -2.53
N LYS A 101 2.55 -9.48 -3.31
CA LYS A 101 1.81 -10.74 -3.13
C LYS A 101 2.20 -11.43 -1.83
N GLU A 102 1.36 -12.35 -1.36
CA GLU A 102 1.70 -13.19 -0.22
C GLU A 102 2.94 -14.05 -0.51
N ASN A 103 2.96 -14.72 -1.67
CA ASN A 103 4.08 -15.54 -2.13
C ASN A 103 4.24 -15.40 -3.66
N GLY A 104 5.44 -15.64 -4.19
CA GLY A 104 5.71 -15.64 -5.62
C GLY A 104 6.94 -14.80 -5.98
N THR A 105 6.82 -14.00 -7.04
CA THR A 105 7.89 -13.13 -7.52
C THR A 105 7.36 -11.73 -7.83
N LEU A 106 8.24 -10.73 -7.69
CA LEU A 106 8.01 -9.33 -8.04
C LEU A 106 9.02 -8.93 -9.10
N ASN A 107 8.54 -8.46 -10.24
CA ASN A 107 9.40 -7.78 -11.22
C ASN A 107 9.69 -6.37 -10.70
N PHE A 108 10.95 -6.14 -10.34
CA PHE A 108 11.43 -4.87 -9.82
C PHE A 108 12.32 -4.20 -10.87
N GLU A 109 11.92 -3.01 -11.26
CA GLU A 109 12.67 -2.18 -12.20
C GLU A 109 13.65 -1.29 -11.45
N THR A 110 14.92 -1.39 -11.83
CA THR A 110 16.02 -0.56 -11.31
C THR A 110 16.19 0.73 -12.12
N VAL A 111 16.95 1.70 -11.60
CA VAL A 111 17.27 2.97 -12.29
C VAL A 111 17.92 2.79 -13.66
N ASP A 112 18.63 1.69 -13.92
CA ASP A 112 19.19 1.38 -15.23
C ASP A 112 18.21 0.61 -16.14
N GLU A 113 16.90 0.71 -15.87
CA GLU A 113 15.79 0.11 -16.61
C GLU A 113 15.87 -1.43 -16.69
N LYS A 114 16.67 -2.06 -15.83
CA LYS A 114 16.74 -3.52 -15.73
C LYS A 114 15.62 -4.02 -14.85
N ILE A 115 14.95 -5.05 -15.34
CA ILE A 115 13.96 -5.79 -14.55
C ILE A 115 14.68 -6.96 -13.88
N ILE A 116 14.70 -6.94 -12.55
CA ILE A 116 15.15 -8.06 -11.72
C ILE A 116 13.93 -8.73 -11.09
N GLU A 117 14.02 -10.04 -10.90
CA GLU A 117 12.97 -10.82 -10.25
C GLU A 117 13.30 -10.99 -8.76
N LEU A 118 12.46 -10.43 -7.89
CA LEU A 118 12.60 -10.55 -6.44
C LEU A 118 11.64 -11.61 -5.91
N LYS A 119 12.16 -12.61 -5.20
CA LYS A 119 11.34 -13.66 -4.60
C LYS A 119 10.57 -13.12 -3.40
N ILE A 120 9.31 -13.53 -3.27
CA ILE A 120 8.41 -13.14 -2.18
C ILE A 120 7.98 -14.38 -1.40
N LYS A 121 8.04 -14.29 -0.07
CA LYS A 121 7.49 -15.29 0.84
C LYS A 121 6.83 -14.62 2.03
N ASN A 122 5.58 -14.97 2.32
CA ASN A 122 4.77 -14.41 3.40
C ASN A 122 4.82 -12.87 3.48
N TYR A 123 4.57 -12.19 2.36
CA TYR A 123 4.62 -10.73 2.23
C TYR A 123 6.00 -10.10 2.54
N LYS A 124 7.09 -10.83 2.30
CA LYS A 124 8.46 -10.32 2.46
C LYS A 124 9.30 -10.65 1.25
N ILE A 125 10.21 -9.75 0.89
CA ILE A 125 11.23 -9.99 -0.13
C ILE A 125 12.35 -10.83 0.48
N GLU A 126 12.68 -11.95 -0.17
CA GLU A 126 13.84 -12.80 0.13
C GLU A 126 14.97 -12.46 -0.85
N ASP A 127 15.75 -11.43 -0.54
CA ASP A 127 16.93 -11.00 -1.32
C ASP A 127 18.00 -10.36 -0.41
N ASP A 128 19.27 -10.42 -0.81
CA ASP A 128 20.39 -9.87 -0.01
C ASP A 128 20.47 -8.33 -0.11
N HIS A 129 20.03 -7.78 -1.25
CA HIS A 129 20.18 -6.37 -1.60
C HIS A 129 18.87 -5.59 -1.50
N HIS A 130 17.74 -6.28 -1.33
CA HIS A 130 16.43 -5.67 -1.22
C HIS A 130 15.72 -6.15 0.03
N TRP A 131 15.03 -5.25 0.70
CA TRP A 131 14.11 -5.58 1.78
C TRP A 131 12.81 -4.83 1.59
N SER A 132 11.77 -5.22 2.33
CA SER A 132 10.48 -4.56 2.24
C SER A 132 9.82 -4.40 3.60
N PHE A 133 8.88 -3.46 3.67
CA PHE A 133 7.97 -3.32 4.80
C PHE A 133 6.56 -3.01 4.32
N LEU A 134 5.56 -3.44 5.11
CA LEU A 134 4.16 -3.22 4.80
C LEU A 134 3.72 -1.83 5.23
N ILE A 135 2.93 -1.17 4.38
CA ILE A 135 2.40 0.17 4.67
C ILE A 135 1.47 0.14 5.89
N ASP A 136 0.63 -0.90 5.99
CA ASP A 136 -0.36 -1.04 7.06
C ASP A 136 0.26 -1.15 8.47
N GLU A 137 1.52 -1.58 8.56
CA GLU A 137 2.28 -1.68 9.82
C GLU A 137 2.93 -0.35 10.23
N ASN A 138 2.98 0.62 9.31
CA ASN A 138 3.74 1.86 9.45
C ASN A 138 2.89 3.14 9.29
N LEU A 139 1.56 3.00 9.31
CA LEU A 139 0.64 4.13 9.20
C LEU A 139 0.95 5.22 10.24
N ARG A 140 1.05 6.48 9.77
CA ARG A 140 1.35 7.68 10.58
C ARG A 140 2.74 7.66 11.22
N ARG A 141 3.69 6.92 10.64
CA ARG A 141 5.09 6.86 11.09
C ARG A 141 6.03 7.33 9.99
N ALA A 142 7.24 7.68 10.41
CA ALA A 142 8.39 7.77 9.52
C ALA A 142 9.16 6.45 9.57
N VAL A 143 9.62 5.98 8.43
CA VAL A 143 10.50 4.81 8.29
C VAL A 143 11.83 5.30 7.74
N GLU A 144 12.90 5.06 8.48
CA GLU A 144 14.28 5.32 8.04
C GLU A 144 14.76 4.15 7.19
N ILE A 145 15.36 4.43 6.02
CA ILE A 145 15.74 3.41 5.03
C ILE A 145 17.20 3.45 4.57
#